data_AF-A0A436SA05-F1
#
_entry.id   AF-A0A436SA05-F1
#
_cell.length_a   1.000
_cell.length_b   1.000
_cell.length_c   1.000
_cell.angle_alpha   90.00
_cell.angle_beta   90.00
_cell.angle_gamma   90.00
#
_symmetry.space_group_name_H-M   'P 1'
#
loop_
_entity.id
_entity.type
_entity.pdbx_description
1 polymer ?
#
loop_
_entity_poly.entity_id
_entity_poly.type
_entity_poly.pdbx_seq_one_letter_code
_entity_poly.pdbx_strand_id
1 'polypeptide(L)' 'DMGTHVPIVGVTAHALKGDRERCLEAGMDDYLPKPISPRALLEKLERWLGSDIETRRSAG' A
#
# COMPACT_ATOMS: atom_id res chain seq x y z
N ASP A 1 -0.34 -23.85 -1.48
CA ASP A 1 -1.19 -22.67 -1.60
C ASP A 1 -0.46 -21.51 -0.96
N MET A 2 0.25 -20.70 -1.76
CA MET A 2 1.00 -19.56 -1.22
C MET A 2 0.02 -18.41 -1.13
N GLY A 3 -0.50 -18.17 0.08
CA GLY A 3 -1.51 -17.17 0.36
C GLY A 3 -1.24 -15.84 -0.35
N THR A 4 -2.33 -15.17 -0.76
CA THR A 4 -2.27 -13.91 -1.49
C THR A 4 -1.36 -12.91 -0.78
N HIS A 5 -0.45 -12.30 -1.54
CA HIS A 5 0.43 -11.25 -1.04
C HIS A 5 -0.39 -10.14 -0.37
N VAL A 6 -0.02 -9.76 0.85
CA VAL A 6 -0.68 -8.67 1.60
C VAL A 6 0.06 -7.38 1.28
N PRO A 7 -0.58 -6.39 0.62
CA PRO A 7 0.10 -5.15 0.24
C PRO A 7 0.59 -4.35 1.45
N ILE A 8 1.85 -3.91 1.40
CA ILE A 8 2.51 -3.10 2.42
C ILE A 8 2.81 -1.70 1.85
N VAL A 9 2.20 -0.68 2.44
CA VAL A 9 2.44 0.74 2.07
C VAL A 9 3.26 1.42 3.16
N GLY A 10 4.49 1.81 2.83
CA GLY A 10 5.40 2.50 3.74
C GLY A 10 4.97 3.95 4.00
N VAL A 11 5.00 4.38 5.27
CA VAL A 11 4.65 5.76 5.66
C VAL A 11 5.80 6.42 6.41
N THR A 12 6.29 7.56 5.95
CA THR A 12 7.45 8.26 6.55
C THR A 12 7.15 9.70 6.95
N ALA A 13 7.80 10.17 8.02
CA ALA A 13 7.73 11.54 8.51
C ALA A 13 8.58 12.54 7.71
N HIS A 14 9.60 12.06 7.02
CA HIS A 14 10.56 12.87 6.27
C HIS A 14 10.60 12.31 4.87
N ALA A 15 9.87 12.92 3.93
CA ALA A 15 9.87 12.51 2.54
C ALA A 15 11.13 13.06 1.84
N LEU A 16 12.29 12.58 2.25
CA LEU A 16 13.55 12.95 1.62
C LEU A 16 13.68 12.26 0.27
N LYS A 17 14.49 12.85 -0.61
CA LYS A 17 14.84 12.22 -1.88
C LYS A 17 15.43 10.84 -1.59
N GLY A 18 14.85 9.80 -2.17
CA GLY A 18 15.28 8.41 -1.96
C GLY A 18 14.44 7.60 -0.97
N ASP A 19 13.55 8.22 -0.17
CA ASP A 19 12.71 7.47 0.78
C ASP A 19 11.77 6.48 0.09
N ARG A 20 11.19 6.91 -1.03
CA ARG A 20 10.35 6.04 -1.84
C ARG A 20 11.14 4.83 -2.33
N GLU A 21 12.32 5.06 -2.89
CA GLU A 21 13.19 4.02 -3.43
C GLU A 21 13.58 3.03 -2.33
N ARG A 22 13.99 3.52 -1.15
CA ARG A 22 14.33 2.68 0.02
C ARG A 22 13.17 1.81 0.48
N CYS A 23 11.95 2.35 0.52
CA CYS A 23 10.77 1.55 0.88
C CYS A 23 10.54 0.41 -0.11
N LEU A 24 10.66 0.68 -1.41
CA LEU A 24 10.44 -0.32 -2.45
C LEU A 24 11.54 -1.38 -2.47
N GLU A 25 12.80 -0.97 -2.31
CA GLU A 25 13.96 -1.89 -2.19
C GLU A 25 13.85 -2.80 -0.96
N ALA A 26 13.23 -2.32 0.12
CA ALA A 26 12.96 -3.11 1.31
C ALA A 26 11.80 -4.13 1.14
N GLY A 27 11.18 -4.20 -0.04
CA GLY A 27 10.09 -5.13 -0.34
C GLY A 27 8.70 -4.61 -0.01
N MET A 28 8.54 -3.29 0.19
CA MET A 28 7.22 -2.68 0.27
C MET A 28 6.63 -2.50 -1.13
N ASP A 29 5.31 -2.47 -1.20
CA ASP A 29 4.57 -2.36 -2.46
C ASP A 29 4.35 -0.89 -2.89
N ASP A 30 4.24 0.00 -1.91
CA ASP A 30 4.04 1.42 -2.16
C ASP A 30 4.52 2.30 -0.99
N TYR A 31 4.32 3.60 -1.16
CA TYR A 31 4.85 4.65 -0.31
C TYR A 31 3.85 5.80 -0.15
N LEU A 32 3.83 6.42 1.04
CA LEU A 32 3.03 7.61 1.36
C LEU A 32 3.78 8.55 2.34
N PRO A 33 3.99 9.83 2.01
CA PRO A 33 4.63 10.76 2.93
C PRO A 33 3.65 11.27 4.00
N LYS A 34 4.17 11.65 5.18
CA LYS A 34 3.44 12.45 6.18
C LYS A 34 3.67 13.96 5.95
N PRO A 35 2.71 14.83 6.32
CA PRO A 35 1.37 14.47 6.81
C PRO A 35 0.56 13.77 5.71
N ILE A 36 -0.21 12.76 6.11
CA ILE A 36 -0.96 11.95 5.16
C ILE A 36 -2.08 12.79 4.56
N SER A 37 -2.07 12.94 3.24
CA SER A 37 -3.22 13.47 2.50
C SER A 37 -4.32 12.40 2.44
N PRO A 38 -5.57 12.72 2.86
CA PRO A 38 -6.70 11.78 2.74
C PRO A 38 -6.93 11.30 1.31
N ARG A 39 -6.78 12.19 0.33
CA ARG A 39 -6.88 11.84 -1.10
C ARG A 39 -5.82 10.84 -1.51
N ALA A 40 -4.56 11.09 -1.15
CA ALA A 40 -3.47 10.20 -1.50
C ALA A 40 -3.63 8.82 -0.84
N LEU A 41 -4.16 8.76 0.40
CA LEU A 41 -4.49 7.51 1.06
C LEU A 41 -5.59 6.74 0.30
N LEU A 42 -6.68 7.41 -0.09
CA LEU A 42 -7.78 6.81 -0.85
C LEU A 42 -7.27 6.21 -2.17
N GLU A 43 -6.43 6.94 -2.90
CA GLU A 43 -5.82 6.45 -4.16
C GLU A 43 -4.98 5.17 -3.95
N LYS A 44 -4.32 5.02 -2.80
CA LYS A 44 -3.60 3.78 -2.45
C LYS A 44 -4.55 2.66 -2.09
N LEU A 45 -5.58 2.94 -1.30
CA LEU A 45 -6.59 1.95 -0.92
C LEU A 45 -7.32 1.39 -2.13
N GLU A 46 -7.77 2.26 -3.04
CA GLU A 46 -8.44 1.86 -4.29
C GLU A 46 -7.54 0.97 -5.16
N ARG A 47 -6.26 1.36 -5.29
CA ARG A 47 -5.26 0.57 -6.02
C ARG A 47 -5.06 -0.83 -5.46
N TRP A 48 -4.92 -0.96 -4.14
CA TRP A 48 -4.48 -2.20 -3.51
C TRP A 48 -5.62 -3.11 -3.04
N LEU A 49 -6.83 -2.56 -2.84
CA LEU A 49 -7.99 -3.35 -2.48
C LEU A 49 -8.70 -3.94 -3.71
N GLY A 50 -8.71 -3.23 -4.85
CA GLY A 50 -9.42 -3.67 -6.06
C GLY A 50 -10.89 -4.05 -5.80
N SER A 51 -11.60 -4.58 -6.80
CA SER A 51 -12.96 -5.12 -6.64
C SER A 51 -13.02 -6.44 -5.84
N ASP A 52 -11.87 -7.00 -5.45
CA ASP A 52 -11.74 -8.37 -4.95
C ASP A 52 -12.15 -8.58 -3.49
N ILE A 53 -12.70 -7.55 -2.84
CA ILE A 53 -13.41 -7.71 -1.56
C ILE A 53 -14.59 -8.68 -1.72
N GLU A 54 -15.17 -8.79 -2.92
CA GLU A 54 -16.26 -9.73 -3.21
C GLU A 54 -15.78 -11.20 -3.27
N THR A 55 -14.58 -11.47 -3.79
CA THR A 55 -14.05 -12.84 -3.91
C THR A 55 -13.67 -13.45 -2.56
N ARG A 56 -13.27 -12.63 -1.56
CA ARG A 56 -12.89 -13.12 -0.22
C ARG A 56 -14.06 -13.34 0.72
N ARG A 57 -15.27 -12.84 0.42
CA ARG A 57 -16.49 -13.07 1.22
C ARG A 57 -17.23 -14.35 0.82
N SER A 58 -17.05 -14.82 -0.41
CA SER A 58 -17.75 -16.01 -0.96
C SER A 58 -17.04 -17.33 -0.66
N ALA A 59 -15.86 -17.28 -0.03
CA ALA A 59 -15.07 -18.46 0.35
C ALA A 59 -15.16 -18.79 1.86
N GLY A 60 -16.12 -18.18 2.58
CA GLY A 60 -16.42 -18.44 3.99
C GLY A 60 -17.68 -19.27 4.18
#